data_AF-A0A959H7A1-F1
#
_entry.id   AF-A0A959H7A1-F1
#
_cell.length_a   1.000
_cell.length_b   1.000
_cell.length_c   1.000
_cell.angle_alpha   90.00
_cell.angle_beta   90.00
_cell.angle_gamma   90.00
#
_symmetry.space_group_name_H-M   'P 1'
#
loop_
_entity.id
_entity.type
_entity.pdbx_description
1 polymer ?
#
loop_
_entity_poly.entity_id
_entity_poly.type
_entity_poly.pdbx_seq_one_letter_code
_entity_poly.pdbx_strand_id
1 'polypeptide(L)' 'MKTAKINQEDATLIASNVAEKKIDNLKDFELSIEETDNYWIFYYQNLDIPEDGARQHFSVWVNKADGKSLFFLGR' A
#
# COMPACT_ATOMS: atom_id res chain seq x y z
N MET A 1 20.16 13.45 -16.06
CA MET A 1 20.40 12.22 -15.27
C MET A 1 19.24 11.26 -15.54
N LYS A 2 19.48 9.97 -15.83
CA LYS A 2 18.38 8.98 -15.82
C LYS A 2 18.07 8.70 -14.35
N THR A 3 16.86 9.00 -13.90
CA THR A 3 16.41 8.66 -12.54
C THR A 3 16.39 7.15 -12.39
N ALA A 4 17.02 6.61 -11.35
CA ALA A 4 16.95 5.19 -11.04
C ALA A 4 15.49 4.85 -10.67
N LYS A 5 14.96 3.73 -11.19
CA LYS A 5 13.62 3.26 -10.81
C LYS A 5 13.64 2.78 -9.36
N ILE A 6 12.59 3.09 -8.61
CA ILE A 6 12.40 2.64 -7.23
C ILE A 6 12.17 1.13 -7.21
N ASN A 7 12.96 0.43 -6.40
CA ASN A 7 12.84 -1.01 -6.20
C ASN A 7 11.70 -1.34 -5.20
N GLN A 8 11.42 -2.62 -4.99
CA GLN A 8 10.33 -3.04 -4.11
C GLN A 8 10.58 -2.69 -2.63
N GLU A 9 11.82 -2.73 -2.15
CA GLU A 9 12.17 -2.44 -0.75
C GLU A 9 11.91 -0.96 -0.42
N ASP A 10 12.40 -0.06 -1.26
CA ASP A 10 12.17 1.39 -1.17
C ASP A 10 10.66 1.70 -1.26
N ALA A 11 9.94 1.04 -2.17
CA ALA A 11 8.51 1.22 -2.31
C ALA A 11 7.74 0.72 -1.07
N THR A 12 8.20 -0.36 -0.44
CA THR A 12 7.61 -0.90 0.79
C THR A 12 7.75 0.09 1.93
N LEU A 13 8.93 0.71 2.09
CA LEU A 13 9.14 1.76 3.10
C LEU A 13 8.23 2.97 2.88
N ILE A 14 8.06 3.40 1.62
CA ILE A 14 7.15 4.50 1.28
C ILE A 14 5.70 4.11 1.61
N ALA A 15 5.27 2.92 1.21
CA ALA A 15 3.90 2.45 1.40
C ALA A 15 3.54 2.30 2.88
N SER A 16 4.40 1.67 3.68
CA SER A 16 4.19 1.51 5.12
C SER A 16 4.09 2.87 5.83
N ASN A 17 4.99 3.82 5.53
CA ASN A 17 4.92 5.17 6.09
C ASN A 17 3.63 5.92 5.75
N VAL A 18 3.07 5.68 4.55
CA VAL A 18 1.78 6.26 4.14
C VAL A 18 0.63 5.59 4.89
N ALA A 19 0.64 4.26 4.95
CA ALA A 19 -0.38 3.46 5.61
C ALA A 19 -0.48 3.77 7.12
N GLU A 20 0.65 3.79 7.83
CA GLU A 20 0.73 4.08 9.28
C GLU A 20 0.22 5.48 9.64
N LYS A 21 0.29 6.45 8.71
CA LYS A 21 -0.27 7.80 8.92
C LYS A 21 -1.77 7.89 8.72
N LYS A 22 -2.39 6.86 8.12
CA LYS A 22 -3.80 6.85 7.72
C LYS A 22 -4.63 5.87 8.52
N ILE A 23 -4.02 4.79 8.99
CA ILE A 23 -4.70 3.65 9.59
C ILE A 23 -4.06 3.34 10.93
N ASP A 24 -4.85 3.48 11.99
CA ASP A 24 -4.46 3.02 13.31
C ASP A 24 -4.41 1.48 13.32
N ASN A 25 -3.44 0.90 14.02
CA ASN A 25 -3.25 -0.55 14.16
C ASN A 25 -3.02 -1.30 12.82
N LEU A 26 -2.15 -0.76 11.95
CA LEU A 26 -1.76 -1.40 10.67
C LEU A 26 -1.34 -2.88 10.79
N LYS A 27 -0.81 -3.29 11.95
CA LYS A 27 -0.41 -4.67 12.25
C LYS A 27 -1.54 -5.70 12.14
N ASP A 28 -2.80 -5.27 12.20
CA ASP A 28 -3.98 -6.13 12.10
C ASP A 28 -4.39 -6.37 10.62
N PHE A 29 -3.63 -5.84 9.67
CA PHE A 29 -3.87 -6.01 8.23
C PHE A 29 -2.87 -6.96 7.61
N GLU A 30 -3.37 -7.87 6.76
CA GLU A 30 -2.54 -8.65 5.86
C GLU A 30 -2.14 -7.82 4.65
N LEU A 31 -0.88 -7.95 4.22
CA LEU A 31 -0.31 -7.24 3.08
C LEU A 31 -0.12 -8.17 1.87
N SER A 32 -0.66 -7.76 0.72
CA SER A 32 -0.35 -8.32 -0.60
C SER A 32 0.28 -7.26 -1.49
N ILE A 33 1.26 -7.63 -2.31
CA ILE A 33 1.98 -6.70 -3.17
C ILE A 33 1.82 -7.13 -4.63
N GLU A 34 1.42 -6.19 -5.48
CA GLU A 34 1.33 -6.36 -6.93
C GLU A 34 2.28 -5.41 -7.65
N GLU A 35 2.90 -5.90 -8.71
CA GLU A 35 3.80 -5.13 -9.56
C GLU A 35 3.15 -4.83 -10.91
N THR A 36 3.17 -3.56 -11.32
CA THR A 36 2.79 -3.13 -12.67
C THR A 36 3.97 -2.42 -13.35
N ASP A 37 3.82 -2.04 -14.62
CA ASP A 37 4.87 -1.29 -15.35
C ASP A 37 5.29 0.01 -14.64
N ASN A 38 4.35 0.68 -13.99
CA ASN A 38 4.53 2.02 -13.43
C ASN A 38 4.44 2.07 -11.90
N TYR A 39 3.85 1.07 -11.25
CA TYR A 39 3.55 1.10 -9.83
C TYR A 39 3.94 -0.17 -9.10
N TRP A 40 4.32 0.00 -7.84
CA TRP A 40 4.20 -1.01 -6.79
C TRP A 40 2.90 -0.76 -6.05
N ILE A 41 2.02 -1.75 -5.97
CA ILE A 41 0.70 -1.64 -5.34
C ILE A 41 0.68 -2.52 -4.09
N PHE A 42 0.36 -1.92 -2.95
CA PHE A 42 0.32 -2.56 -1.63
C PHE A 42 -1.13 -2.62 -1.17
N TYR A 43 -1.71 -3.80 -1.14
CA TYR A 43 -3.07 -4.05 -0.66
C TYR A 43 -3.04 -4.49 0.79
N TYR A 44 -3.75 -3.77 1.65
CA TYR A 44 -3.90 -4.08 3.07
C TYR A 44 -5.33 -4.50 3.33
N GLN A 45 -5.53 -5.68 3.91
CA GLN A 45 -6.85 -6.22 4.22
C GLN A 45 -6.91 -6.69 5.67
N ASN A 46 -7.89 -6.18 6.44
CA ASN A 46 -8.16 -6.68 7.78
C ASN A 46 -9.02 -7.94 7.68
N LEU A 47 -8.50 -9.07 8.16
CA LEU A 47 -9.19 -10.36 8.14
C LEU A 47 -10.01 -10.66 9.41
N ASP A 48 -9.82 -9.89 10.48
CA ASP A 48 -10.46 -10.10 11.78
C ASP A 48 -11.89 -9.52 11.84
N ILE A 49 -12.28 -8.70 10.86
CA ILE A 49 -13.63 -8.14 10.78
C ILE A 49 -14.54 -9.12 10.00
N PRO A 50 -15.64 -9.62 10.61
CA PRO A 50 -16.57 -10.54 9.95
C PRO A 50 -17.20 -9.90 8.71
N GLU A 51 -17.59 -10.73 7.74
CA GLU A 51 -18.05 -10.32 6.39
C GLU A 51 -19.24 -9.33 6.37
N ASP A 52 -20.02 -9.26 7.45
CA ASP A 52 -21.12 -8.30 7.66
C ASP A 52 -20.66 -6.92 8.18
N GLY A 53 -19.47 -6.83 8.76
CA GLY A 53 -18.78 -5.57 9.03
C GLY A 53 -17.85 -5.29 7.87
N ALA A 54 -18.17 -4.29 7.04
CA ALA A 54 -17.38 -3.89 5.87
C ALA A 54 -15.87 -4.12 6.08
N ARG A 55 -15.32 -5.19 5.49
CA ARG A 55 -13.92 -5.56 5.66
C ARG A 55 -13.07 -4.36 5.28
N GLN A 56 -12.47 -3.73 6.28
CA GLN A 56 -11.62 -2.57 6.01
C GLN A 56 -10.44 -3.05 5.17
N HIS A 57 -10.36 -2.53 3.96
CA HIS A 57 -9.24 -2.75 3.08
C HIS A 57 -8.89 -1.44 2.41
N PHE A 58 -7.62 -1.29 2.08
CA PHE A 58 -7.12 -0.11 1.38
C PHE A 58 -5.90 -0.49 0.57
N SER A 59 -5.48 0.39 -0.33
CA SER A 59 -4.24 0.20 -1.06
C SER A 59 -3.40 1.46 -1.11
N VAL A 60 -2.08 1.26 -1.18
CA VAL A 60 -1.11 2.32 -1.43
C VAL A 60 -0.37 2.01 -2.72
N TRP A 61 -0.37 2.96 -3.65
CA TRP A 61 0.27 2.81 -4.96
C TRP A 61 1.49 3.70 -4.99
N VAL A 62 2.67 3.15 -5.22
CA VAL A 62 3.94 3.89 -5.26
C VAL A 62 4.47 3.91 -6.69
N ASN A 63 4.60 5.09 -7.27
CA ASN A 63 5.11 5.27 -8.62
C ASN A 63 6.60 4.90 -8.71
N LYS A 64 6.96 4.00 -9.62
CA LYS A 64 8.33 3.50 -9.80
C LYS A 64 9.32 4.55 -10.29
N ALA A 65 8.86 5.62 -10.93
CA ALA A 65 9.72 6.64 -11.51
C ALA A 65 10.16 7.70 -10.50
N ASP A 66 9.27 8.09 -9.57
CA ASP A 66 9.53 9.21 -8.65
C ASP A 66 9.14 8.95 -7.19
N GLY A 67 8.58 7.78 -6.86
CA GLY A 67 8.21 7.40 -5.50
C GLY A 67 6.98 8.11 -4.94
N LYS A 68 6.27 8.91 -5.75
CA LYS A 68 5.01 9.50 -5.30
C LYS A 68 4.00 8.41 -5.02
N SER A 69 3.23 8.60 -3.96
CA SER A 69 2.25 7.63 -3.49
C SER A 69 0.82 8.14 -3.59
N LEU A 70 -0.10 7.22 -3.86
CA LEU A 70 -1.55 7.43 -3.82
C LEU A 70 -2.15 6.46 -2.79
N PHE A 71 -3.12 6.93 -2.01
CA PHE A 71 -3.83 6.13 -1.00
C PHE A 71 -5.29 5.97 -1.41
N PHE A 72 -5.79 4.73 -1.40
CA PHE A 72 -7.18 4.41 -1.75
C PHE A 72 -7.82 3.61 -0.63
N LEU A 73 -8.90 4.13 -0.05
CA LEU A 73 -9.72 3.40 0.91
C LEU A 73 -10.79 2.59 0.16
N GLY A 74 -10.76 1.27 0.33
CA GLY A 74 -11.83 0.37 -0.11
C GLY A 74 -13.04 0.47 0.81
N ARG A 75 -14.23 0.18 0.27
CA ARG A 75 -15.47 0.06 1.04
C ARG A 75 -15.77 -1.39 1.34
#